data_AF-A0A3P8F0Z5-F1
#
_entry.id   AF-A0A3P8F0Z5-F1
#
_cell.length_a   1.000
_cell.length_b   1.000
_cell.length_c   1.000
_cell.angle_alpha   90.00
_cell.angle_beta   90.00
_cell.angle_gamma   90.00
#
_symmetry.space_group_name_H-M   'P 1'
#
loop_
_entity.id
_entity.type
_entity.pdbx_description
1 polymer ?
#
loop_
_entity_poly.entity_id
_entity_poly.type
_entity_poly.pdbx_seq_one_letter_code
_entity_poly.pdbx_strand_id
1 'polypeptide(L)'
;MTREEITAQCFVFLLAGFDTTATSLAFVTHLLARNPLVQKNLQEEIDQHCSRDTISYETLKSMRYLDCIVKESLRMYPLANM
;
A
#
# COMPACT_ATOMS: atom_id res chain seq x y z
N MET A 1 -29.44 -3.42 12.46
CA MET A 1 -28.39 -2.57 13.06
C MET A 1 -29.05 -1.32 13.62
N THR A 2 -28.81 -0.98 14.87
CA THR A 2 -29.19 0.31 15.44
C THR A 2 -28.26 1.41 14.93
N ARG A 3 -28.62 2.69 15.12
CA ARG A 3 -27.74 3.81 14.72
C ARG A 3 -26.40 3.74 15.44
N GLU A 4 -26.42 3.35 16.71
CA GLU A 4 -25.25 3.19 17.56
C GLU A 4 -24.36 2.07 17.04
N GLU A 5 -24.94 0.94 16.62
CA GLU A 5 -24.20 -0.16 15.99
C GLU A 5 -23.57 0.28 14.66
N ILE A 6 -24.28 1.03 13.82
CA ILE A 6 -23.74 1.56 12.55
C ILE A 6 -22.56 2.50 12.82
N THR A 7 -22.72 3.44 13.76
CA THR A 7 -21.65 4.37 14.13
C THR A 7 -20.43 3.63 14.67
N ALA A 8 -20.62 2.64 15.56
CA ALA A 8 -19.53 1.82 16.07
C ALA A 8 -18.79 1.08 14.96
N GLN A 9 -19.50 0.50 13.99
CA GLN A 9 -18.86 -0.19 12.86
C GLN A 9 -18.07 0.77 11.96
N CYS A 10 -18.54 2.00 11.74
CA CYS A 10 -17.77 3.01 11.00
C CYS A 10 -16.40 3.28 11.65
N PHE A 11 -16.33 3.35 12.99
CA PHE A 11 -15.06 3.49 13.71
C PHE A 11 -14.16 2.27 13.55
N VAL A 12 -14.73 1.06 13.60
CA VAL A 12 -13.97 -0.18 13.38
C VAL A 12 -13.35 -0.19 11.98
N PHE A 13 -14.11 0.14 10.93
CA PHE A 13 -13.59 0.20 9.57
C PHE A 13 -12.50 1.26 9.40
N LEU A 14 -12.67 2.43 10.02
CA LEU A 14 -11.68 3.49 9.97
C LEU A 14 -10.37 3.05 10.62
N LEU A 15 -10.42 2.52 11.85
CA LEU A 15 -9.23 2.12 12.59
C LEU A 15 -8.52 0.94 11.93
N ALA A 16 -9.27 -0.08 11.52
CA ALA A 16 -8.73 -1.28 10.88
C ALA A 16 -8.02 -0.93 9.56
N GLY A 17 -8.58 -0.02 8.75
CA GLY A 17 -7.97 0.43 7.51
C GLY A 17 -6.81 1.40 7.72
N PHE A 18 -6.89 2.27 8.73
CA PHE A 18 -5.89 3.31 8.99
C PHE A 18 -4.57 2.72 9.48
N ASP A 19 -4.59 2.01 10.60
CA ASP A 19 -3.35 1.61 11.27
C ASP A 19 -2.55 0.59 10.44
N THR A 20 -3.26 -0.38 9.84
CA THR A 20 -2.64 -1.40 8.98
C THR A 20 -2.05 -0.81 7.70
N THR A 21 -2.75 0.12 7.04
CA THR A 21 -2.25 0.75 5.80
C THR A 21 -1.08 1.68 6.11
N ALA A 22 -1.18 2.50 7.17
CA ALA A 22 -0.10 3.40 7.58
C ALA A 22 1.18 2.64 7.90
N THR A 23 1.06 1.55 8.67
CA THR A 23 2.20 0.70 9.04
C THR A 23 2.77 -0.05 7.82
N SER A 24 1.92 -0.55 6.92
CA SER A 24 2.35 -1.16 5.65
C SER A 24 3.21 -0.19 4.83
N LEU A 25 2.72 1.04 4.65
CA LEU A 25 3.42 2.06 3.87
C LEU A 25 4.74 2.49 4.52
N ALA A 26 4.79 2.55 5.86
CA ALA A 26 6.02 2.82 6.59
C ALA A 26 7.10 1.75 6.31
N PHE A 27 6.76 0.46 6.31
CA PHE A 27 7.73 -0.58 5.97
C PHE A 27 8.13 -0.59 4.51
N VAL A 28 7.17 -0.43 3.59
CA VAL A 28 7.45 -0.35 2.15
C VAL A 28 8.43 0.79 1.87
N THR A 29 8.15 1.98 2.39
CA THR A 29 9.03 3.16 2.20
C THR A 29 10.39 2.99 2.88
N HIS A 30 10.44 2.39 4.07
CA HIS A 30 11.70 2.04 4.74
C HIS A 30 12.56 1.08 3.89
N LEU A 31 11.95 0.02 3.34
CA LEU A 31 12.62 -0.95 2.48
C LEU A 31 13.12 -0.31 1.18
N LEU A 32 12.32 0.55 0.54
CA LEU A 32 12.73 1.27 -0.65
C LEU A 32 13.92 2.19 -0.37
N ALA A 33 13.88 2.96 0.71
CA ALA A 33 14.97 3.86 1.11
C ALA A 33 16.29 3.10 1.36
N ARG A 34 16.22 1.85 1.84
CA ARG A 34 17.40 0.99 2.07
C ARG A 34 17.86 0.23 0.82
N ASN A 35 17.06 0.19 -0.23
CA ASN A 35 17.36 -0.54 -1.47
C ASN A 35 17.24 0.40 -2.69
N PRO A 36 18.20 1.31 -2.92
CA PRO A 36 18.09 2.35 -3.95
C PRO A 36 17.89 1.81 -5.37
N LEU A 37 18.46 0.64 -5.69
CA LEU A 37 18.27 0.01 -7.00
C LEU A 37 16.82 -0.48 -7.20
N VAL A 38 16.22 -1.07 -6.16
CA VAL A 38 14.81 -1.51 -6.19
C VAL A 38 13.90 -0.30 -6.32
N GLN A 39 14.19 0.78 -5.57
CA GLN A 39 13.47 2.04 -5.69
C GLN A 39 13.54 2.62 -7.10
N LYS A 40 14.73 2.64 -7.71
CA LYS A 40 14.90 3.14 -9.09
C LYS A 40 14.08 2.32 -10.09
N ASN A 41 14.15 0.98 -10.01
CA ASN A 41 13.40 0.10 -10.90
C ASN A 41 11.88 0.28 -10.74
N LEU A 42 11.40 0.51 -9.51
CA LEU A 42 9.99 0.81 -9.26
C LEU A 42 9.58 2.17 -9.86
N GLN A 43 10.41 3.19 -9.70
CA GLN A 43 10.16 4.50 -10.31
C GLN A 43 10.09 4.40 -11.84
N GLU A 44 10.97 3.62 -12.47
CA GLU A 44 10.93 3.37 -13.91
C GLU A 44 9.63 2.68 -14.35
N GLU A 45 9.11 1.70 -13.59
CA GLU A 45 7.79 1.10 -13.88
C GLU A 45 6.65 2.12 -13.73
N ILE A 46 6.67 2.94 -12.68
CA ILE A 46 5.64 3.95 -12.42
C ILE A 46 5.66 5.00 -13.53
N ASP A 47 6.82 5.52 -13.91
CA ASP A 47 6.99 6.55 -14.94
C ASP A 47 6.53 6.07 -16.33
N GLN A 48 6.60 4.76 -16.60
CA GLN A 48 6.10 4.16 -17.84
C GLN A 48 4.57 4.09 -17.91
N HIS A 49 3.89 3.98 -16.77
CA HIS A 49 2.45 3.71 -16.70
C HIS A 49 1.63 4.92 -16.27
N CYS A 50 2.19 5.81 -15.46
CA CYS A 50 1.50 6.98 -14.92
C CYS A 50 1.71 8.21 -15.81
N SER A 51 0.60 8.82 -16.26
CA SER A 51 0.61 10.23 -16.65
C SER A 51 0.60 11.11 -15.39
N ARG A 52 0.98 12.38 -15.52
CA ARG A 52 1.11 13.29 -14.36
C ARG A 52 -0.19 13.57 -13.62
N ASP A 53 -1.35 13.32 -14.25
CA ASP A 53 -2.61 13.90 -13.77
C ASP A 53 -3.55 12.88 -13.13
N THR A 54 -3.63 11.64 -13.64
CA THR A 54 -4.52 10.61 -13.08
C THR A 54 -4.02 9.19 -13.29
N ILE A 55 -4.20 8.34 -12.27
CA ILE A 55 -3.91 6.91 -12.33
C ILE A 55 -5.24 6.15 -12.35
N SER A 56 -5.50 5.41 -13.43
CA SER A 56 -6.69 4.57 -13.53
C SER A 56 -6.51 3.26 -12.74
N TYR A 57 -7.61 2.61 -12.35
CA TYR A 57 -7.55 1.31 -11.68
C TYR A 57 -6.84 0.24 -12.54
N GLU A 58 -7.08 0.25 -13.85
CA GLU A 58 -6.43 -0.69 -14.77
C GLU A 58 -4.92 -0.42 -14.89
N THR A 59 -4.53 0.85 -14.91
CA THR A 59 -3.12 1.27 -14.89
C THR A 59 -2.43 0.82 -13.60
N LEU A 60 -3.09 0.98 -12.45
CA LEU A 60 -2.53 0.51 -11.17
C LEU A 60 -2.37 -1.01 -11.17
N LYS A 61 -3.37 -1.73 -11.69
CA LYS A 61 -3.36 -3.20 -11.76
C LYS A 61 -2.30 -3.75 -12.71
N SER A 62 -1.86 -2.98 -13.72
CA SER A 62 -0.80 -3.41 -14.63
C SER A 62 0.61 -3.30 -14.05
N MET A 63 0.81 -2.57 -12.94
CA MET A 63 2.10 -2.39 -12.27
C MET A 63 2.49 -3.61 -11.45
N ARG A 64 3.07 -4.61 -12.12
CA ARG A 64 3.41 -5.90 -11.52
C ARG A 64 4.55 -5.78 -10.51
N TYR A 65 5.54 -4.92 -10.76
CA TYR A 65 6.68 -4.76 -9.87
C TYR A 65 6.27 -4.05 -8.56
N LEU A 66 5.39 -3.06 -8.65
CA LEU A 66 4.74 -2.45 -7.48
C LEU A 66 4.03 -3.50 -6.61
N ASP A 67 3.20 -4.36 -7.21
CA ASP A 67 2.51 -5.45 -6.49
C ASP A 67 3.50 -6.42 -5.82
N CYS A 68 4.58 -6.79 -6.51
CA CYS A 68 5.67 -7.59 -5.93
C CYS A 68 6.31 -6.91 -4.72
N ILE A 69 6.56 -5.59 -4.79
CA ILE A 69 7.18 -4.84 -3.69
C ILE A 69 6.27 -4.80 -2.46
N VAL A 70 4.98 -4.56 -2.64
CA VAL A 70 4.01 -4.58 -1.53
C VAL A 70 3.97 -5.96 -0.89
N LYS A 71 3.88 -7.03 -1.70
CA LYS A 71 3.85 -8.42 -1.22
C LYS A 71 5.12 -8.80 -0.48
N GLU A 72 6.28 -8.45 -1.02
CA GLU A 72 7.56 -8.78 -0.40
C GLU A 72 7.77 -7.99 0.90
N SER A 73 7.34 -6.74 0.94
CA SER A 73 7.37 -5.93 2.16
C SER A 73 6.51 -6.55 3.26
N LEU A 74 5.31 -7.02 2.94
CA LEU A 74 4.42 -7.71 3.88
C LEU A 74 4.91 -9.12 4.26
N ARG A 75 5.64 -9.80 3.37
CA ARG A 75 6.32 -11.08 3.69
C ARG A 75 7.45 -10.87 4.69
N MET A 76 8.21 -9.77 4.56
CA MET A 76 9.31 -9.41 5.47
C MET A 76 8.80 -8.83 6.80
N TYR A 77 7.72 -8.04 6.75
CA TYR A 77 7.09 -7.39 7.89
C TYR A 77 5.57 -7.69 7.92
N PRO A 78 5.18 -8.88 8.42
CA PRO A 78 3.77 -9.24 8.52
C PRO A 78 3.07 -8.42 9.60
N LEU A 79 1.97 -7.75 9.24
CA LEU A 79 1.25 -6.88 10.18
C LEU A 79 0.34 -7.62 11.16
N ALA A 80 -0.13 -8.81 10.82
CA ALA A 80 -1.03 -9.59 11.67
C ALA A 80 -0.30 -10.27 12.86
N ASN A 81 1.03 -10.29 12.84
CA ASN A 81 1.88 -10.96 13.82
C ASN A 81 2.70 -9.98 14.67
N MET A 82 2.43 -8.68 14.53
CA MET A 82 3.02 -7.64 15.38
C MET A 82 2.09 -7.33 16.55
#